data_AF-A0A7X6Q3Q4-F1
#
_entry.id   AF-A0A7X6Q3Q4-F1
#
_cell.length_a   1.000
_cell.length_b   1.000
_cell.length_c   1.000
_cell.angle_alpha   90.00
_cell.angle_beta   90.00
_cell.angle_gamma   90.00
#
_symmetry.space_group_name_H-M   'P 1'
#
loop_
_entity.id
_entity.type
_entity.pdbx_description
1 polymer ?
#
loop_
_entity_poly.entity_id
_entity_poly.type
_entity_poly.pdbx_seq_one_letter_code
_entity_poly.pdbx_strand_id
1 'polypeptide(L)' 'MRHRKGLRKLNRTSAHRTAMFRNMSVSLIEHEAIKT' A
#
# COMPACT_ATOMS: atom_id res chain seq x y z
N MET A 1 -19.41 11.87 7.34
CA MET A 1 -18.09 12.52 7.48
C MET A 1 -17.07 11.53 8.02
N ARG A 2 -15.80 11.63 7.61
CA ARG A 2 -14.75 10.67 7.98
C ARG A 2 -13.72 11.36 8.89
N HIS A 3 -14.08 11.59 10.15
CA HIS A 3 -13.19 12.27 11.11
C HIS A 3 -12.07 11.33 11.59
N ARG A 4 -10.85 11.87 11.72
CA ARG A 4 -9.66 11.21 12.30
C ARG A 4 -9.20 9.89 11.64
N LYS A 5 -9.58 9.59 10.40
CA LYS A 5 -9.08 8.39 9.71
C LYS A 5 -7.88 8.74 8.82
N GLY A 6 -6.67 8.36 9.24
CA GLY A 6 -5.40 8.67 8.52
C GLY A 6 -5.07 7.77 7.32
N LEU A 7 -5.77 6.63 7.15
CA LEU A 7 -5.44 5.63 6.12
C LEU A 7 -6.19 5.84 4.80
N ARG A 8 -5.55 5.55 3.66
CA ARG A 8 -6.18 5.58 2.32
C ARG A 8 -6.83 4.23 1.96
N LYS A 9 -8.00 4.25 1.30
CA LYS A 9 -8.76 3.02 0.93
C LYS A 9 -8.24 2.37 -0.35
N LEU A 10 -7.63 3.16 -1.25
CA LEU A 10 -7.07 2.72 -2.54
C LEU A 10 -8.01 1.87 -3.41
N ASN A 11 -9.32 2.00 -3.20
CA ASN A 11 -10.39 1.20 -3.83
C ASN A 11 -10.15 -0.32 -3.76
N ARG A 12 -9.52 -0.80 -2.68
CA ARG A 12 -9.17 -2.22 -2.47
C ARG A 12 -9.63 -2.70 -1.09
N THR A 13 -9.78 -4.01 -0.92
CA THR A 13 -10.06 -4.63 0.40
C THR A 13 -8.85 -4.54 1.33
N SER A 14 -9.02 -4.84 2.62
CA SER A 14 -7.91 -4.90 3.58
C SER A 14 -6.85 -5.93 3.17
N ALA A 15 -7.28 -7.15 2.82
CA ALA A 15 -6.39 -8.23 2.39
C ALA A 15 -5.56 -7.85 1.17
N HIS A 16 -6.19 -7.26 0.15
CA HIS A 16 -5.49 -6.82 -1.06
C HIS A 16 -4.48 -5.70 -0.73
N ARG A 17 -4.83 -4.72 0.11
CA ARG A 17 -3.88 -3.67 0.50
C ARG A 17 -2.67 -4.23 1.26
N THR A 18 -2.87 -5.20 2.15
CA THR A 18 -1.77 -5.86 2.85
C THR A 18 -0.82 -6.55 1.87
N ALA A 19 -1.35 -7.28 0.88
CA ALA A 19 -0.53 -7.91 -0.15
C ALA A 19 0.21 -6.87 -1.03
N MET A 20 -0.50 -5.81 -1.47
CA MET A 20 0.07 -4.74 -2.29
C MET A 20 1.25 -4.07 -1.58
N PHE A 21 1.10 -3.69 -0.31
CA PHE A 21 2.18 -3.04 0.44
C PHE A 21 3.37 -3.98 0.68
N ARG A 22 3.14 -5.26 0.94
CA ARG A 22 4.22 -6.26 1.05
C ARG A 22 5.03 -6.34 -0.23
N ASN A 23 4.35 -6.46 -1.37
CA ASN A 23 5.02 -6.57 -2.67
C ASN A 23 5.79 -5.30 -3.02
N MET A 24 5.20 -4.13 -2.77
CA MET A 24 5.89 -2.85 -2.98
C MET A 24 7.14 -2.71 -2.09
N SER A 25 7.07 -3.13 -0.83
CA SER A 25 8.23 -3.12 0.06
C SER A 25 9.35 -4.05 -0.43
N VAL A 26 9.00 -5.25 -0.90
CA VAL A 26 9.97 -6.19 -1.48
C VAL A 26 10.63 -5.57 -2.72
N SER A 27 9.85 -5.09 -3.68
CA SER A 27 10.39 -4.50 -4.91
C SER A 27 11.21 -3.24 -4.64
N LEU A 28 10.88 -2.44 -3.63
CA LEU A 28 11.68 -1.29 -3.23
C LEU A 28 13.05 -1.70 -2.68
N ILE A 29 13.11 -2.79 -1.91
CA ILE A 29 14.38 -3.32 -1.38
C ILE A 29 15.22 -3.92 -2.52
N GLU A 30 14.60 -4.61 -3.47
CA GLU A 30 15.29 -5.29 -4.58
C GLU A 30 15.81 -4.33 -5.66
N HIS A 31 15.06 -3.26 -5.95
CA HIS A 31 15.33 -2.38 -7.08
C HIS A 31 15.73 -0.95 -6.69
N GLU A 32 15.75 -0.64 -5.39
CA GLU A 32 16.14 0.65 -4.78
C GLU A 32 15.25 1.85 -5.17
N ALA A 33 14.50 1.75 -6.27
CA ALA A 33 13.50 2.69 -6.73
C ALA A 33 12.37 1.93 -7.45
N ILE A 34 11.12 2.32 -7.18
CA ILE A 34 9.94 1.78 -7.84
C ILE A 34 9.00 2.89 -8.28
N LYS A 35 8.25 2.65 -9.35
CA LYS A 35 7.16 3.52 -9.79
C LYS A 35 5.83 2.91 -9.33
N THR A 36 5.05 3.67 -8.57
CA THR A 36 3.80 3.24 -7.92
C THR A 36 2.59 4.03 -8.39
#